data_AF-A0A7K4IN99-F1
#
_entry.id   AF-A0A7K4IN99-F1
#
_cell.length_a   1.000
_cell.length_b   1.000
_cell.length_c   1.000
_cell.angle_alpha   90.00
_cell.angle_beta   90.00
_cell.angle_gamma   90.00
#
_symmetry.space_group_name_H-M   'P 1'
#
loop_
_entity.id
_entity.type
_entity.pdbx_description
1 polymer ?
#
loop_
_entity_poly.entity_id
_entity_poly.type
_entity_poly.pdbx_seq_one_letter_code
_entity_poly.pdbx_strand_id
1 'polypeptide(L)'
;MSEKLREVDPTLEVFGSDRKVLQIACQDLTNYLKVHWNLVGKEASECELVERLEKFFNENQSELDEFLVIWTKIWFRKWKERVKLLIGNENSKRWDKVTKVLNNAEPLWGKLSNRQEMQEMLTFTLIKNGEICGTSILAENLLKMEIGEKRKEPFNTQEYAINVANNALRKARELAHSKGPLIYVKIDKGYYQYSK
;
A
#
# COMPACT_ATOMS: atom_id res chain seq x y z
N MET A 1 12.55 -12.64 -0.93
CA MET A 1 11.91 -11.47 -1.60
C MET A 1 12.91 -10.64 -2.41
N SER A 2 13.99 -10.12 -1.83
CA SER A 2 14.99 -9.30 -2.54
C SER A 2 15.61 -9.99 -3.75
N GLU A 3 15.92 -11.29 -3.64
CA GLU A 3 16.38 -12.12 -4.75
C GLU A 3 15.31 -12.24 -5.84
N LYS A 4 14.08 -12.63 -5.47
CA LYS A 4 12.96 -12.76 -6.40
C LYS A 4 12.63 -11.46 -7.15
N LEU A 5 12.74 -10.31 -6.51
CA LEU A 5 12.58 -9.01 -7.20
C LEU A 5 13.70 -8.76 -8.21
N ARG A 6 14.96 -9.07 -7.87
CA ARG A 6 16.11 -8.96 -8.79
C ARG A 6 16.02 -9.96 -9.96
N GLU A 7 15.45 -11.14 -9.75
CA GLU A 7 15.16 -12.09 -10.83
C GLU A 7 14.10 -11.54 -11.81
N VAL A 8 13.12 -10.79 -11.30
CA VAL A 8 12.07 -10.19 -12.13
C VAL A 8 12.56 -8.93 -12.86
N ASP A 9 13.40 -8.12 -12.20
CA ASP A 9 14.05 -6.96 -12.81
C ASP A 9 15.46 -6.78 -12.23
N PRO A 10 16.51 -7.20 -12.96
CA PRO A 10 17.89 -7.10 -12.50
C PRO A 10 18.39 -5.65 -12.33
N THR A 11 17.66 -4.67 -12.86
CA THR A 11 18.05 -3.25 -12.77
C THR A 11 17.63 -2.62 -11.44
N LEU A 12 16.79 -3.28 -10.64
CA LEU A 12 16.35 -2.76 -9.34
C LEU A 12 17.47 -2.82 -8.30
N GLU A 13 17.86 -1.65 -7.81
CA GLU A 13 18.82 -1.51 -6.72
C GLU A 13 18.13 -1.66 -5.35
N VAL A 14 17.62 -2.85 -5.05
CA VAL A 14 16.77 -3.11 -3.86
C VAL A 14 17.46 -2.88 -2.50
N PHE A 15 18.79 -2.75 -2.48
CA PHE A 15 19.57 -2.36 -1.29
C PHE A 15 20.12 -0.93 -1.37
N GLY A 16 19.92 -0.25 -2.50
CA GLY A 16 20.36 1.12 -2.75
C GLY A 16 19.15 2.03 -3.00
N SER A 17 19.12 2.61 -4.18
CA SER A 17 18.18 3.67 -4.58
C SER A 17 16.70 3.21 -4.61
N ASP A 18 16.46 1.92 -4.85
CA ASP A 18 15.13 1.29 -4.92
C ASP A 18 14.70 0.56 -3.64
N ARG A 19 15.39 0.77 -2.50
CA ARG A 19 15.06 0.09 -1.23
C ARG A 19 13.59 0.20 -0.83
N LYS A 20 12.93 1.31 -1.19
CA LYS A 20 11.51 1.52 -0.89
C LYS A 20 10.60 0.54 -1.63
N VAL A 21 10.98 0.09 -2.83
CA VAL A 21 10.26 -0.92 -3.61
C VAL A 21 10.24 -2.24 -2.83
N LEU A 22 11.39 -2.69 -2.31
CA LEU A 22 11.49 -3.89 -1.48
C LEU A 22 10.64 -3.79 -0.22
N GLN A 23 10.68 -2.65 0.48
CA GLN A 23 9.86 -2.44 1.68
C GLN A 23 8.36 -2.56 1.38
N ILE A 24 7.90 -1.95 0.28
CA ILE A 24 6.49 -2.03 -0.10
C ILE A 24 6.11 -3.44 -0.51
N ALA A 25 6.95 -4.14 -1.28
CA ALA A 25 6.71 -5.54 -1.64
C ALA A 25 6.60 -6.45 -0.41
N CYS A 26 7.48 -6.29 0.59
CA CYS A 26 7.40 -7.05 1.84
C CYS A 26 6.11 -6.72 2.61
N GLN A 27 5.74 -5.44 2.71
CA GLN A 27 4.51 -5.04 3.39
C GLN A 27 3.26 -5.58 2.69
N ASP A 28 3.21 -5.51 1.37
CA ASP A 28 2.10 -6.02 0.58
C ASP A 28 1.99 -7.54 0.66
N LEU A 29 3.12 -8.27 0.69
CA LEU A 29 3.12 -9.71 0.93
C LEU A 29 2.57 -10.03 2.32
N THR A 30 3.03 -9.33 3.35
CA THR A 30 2.51 -9.47 4.72
C THR A 30 1.00 -9.25 4.77
N ASN A 31 0.51 -8.17 4.16
CA ASN A 31 -0.91 -7.88 4.10
C ASN A 31 -1.69 -8.98 3.36
N TYR A 32 -1.16 -9.42 2.21
CA TYR A 32 -1.74 -10.50 1.42
C TYR A 32 -1.89 -11.77 2.24
N LEU A 33 -0.81 -12.21 2.90
CA LEU A 33 -0.82 -13.41 3.74
C LEU A 33 -1.80 -13.27 4.92
N LYS A 34 -1.83 -12.13 5.60
CA LYS A 34 -2.81 -11.89 6.68
C LYS A 34 -4.25 -12.03 6.21
N VAL A 35 -4.58 -11.53 5.02
CA VAL A 35 -5.92 -11.66 4.45
C VAL A 35 -6.25 -13.11 4.09
N HIS A 36 -5.30 -13.83 3.48
CA HIS A 36 -5.50 -15.19 3.00
C HIS A 36 -5.45 -16.24 4.12
N TRP A 37 -4.73 -15.97 5.21
CA TRP A 37 -4.68 -16.81 6.41
C TRP A 37 -5.67 -16.41 7.50
N ASN A 38 -6.58 -15.48 7.20
CA ASN A 38 -7.62 -15.02 8.10
C ASN A 38 -7.05 -14.50 9.44
N LEU A 39 -5.98 -13.68 9.35
CA LEU A 39 -5.29 -13.06 10.49
C LEU A 39 -5.72 -11.61 10.73
N VAL A 40 -6.46 -11.02 9.80
CA VAL A 40 -6.93 -9.63 9.89
C VAL A 40 -7.79 -9.42 11.14
N GLY A 41 -7.49 -8.37 11.91
CA GLY A 41 -8.20 -8.02 13.15
C GLY A 41 -7.90 -8.91 14.35
N LYS A 42 -6.98 -9.87 14.25
CA LYS A 42 -6.53 -10.68 15.39
C LYS A 42 -5.44 -9.94 16.17
N GLU A 43 -5.58 -9.95 17.49
CA GLU A 43 -4.60 -9.35 18.42
C GLU A 43 -3.19 -9.95 18.25
N ALA A 44 -3.10 -11.26 18.08
CA ALA A 44 -1.84 -11.99 17.86
C ALA A 44 -1.46 -12.14 16.38
N SER A 45 -2.03 -11.33 15.47
CA SER A 45 -1.87 -11.52 14.01
C SER A 45 -0.41 -11.51 13.54
N GLU A 46 0.45 -10.67 14.12
CA GLU A 46 1.87 -10.61 13.76
C GLU A 46 2.62 -11.86 14.19
N CYS A 47 2.43 -12.30 15.45
CA CYS A 47 3.06 -13.51 15.96
C CYS A 47 2.61 -14.75 15.17
N GLU A 48 1.29 -14.88 14.95
CA GLU A 48 0.71 -16.00 14.20
C GLU A 48 1.20 -16.01 12.74
N LEU A 49 1.41 -14.83 12.13
CA LEU A 49 1.98 -14.73 10.78
C LEU A 49 3.42 -15.25 10.74
N VAL A 50 4.27 -14.82 11.68
CA VAL A 50 5.68 -15.22 11.76
C VAL A 50 5.79 -16.72 12.00
N GLU A 51 5.07 -17.25 12.98
CA GLU A 51 5.08 -18.69 13.30
C GLU A 51 4.63 -19.54 12.12
N ARG A 52 3.57 -19.12 11.39
CA ARG A 52 3.10 -19.83 10.20
C ARG A 52 4.12 -19.77 9.06
N LEU A 53 4.76 -18.61 8.84
CA LEU A 53 5.80 -18.47 7.81
C LEU A 53 7.02 -19.32 8.14
N GLU A 54 7.49 -19.32 9.39
CA GLU A 54 8.62 -20.14 9.82
C GLU A 54 8.32 -21.62 9.68
N LYS A 55 7.14 -22.07 10.13
CA LYS A 55 6.68 -23.44 9.95
C LYS A 55 6.66 -23.82 8.47
N PHE A 56 6.06 -22.99 7.61
CA PHE A 56 5.94 -23.27 6.19
C PHE A 56 7.30 -23.27 5.48
N PHE A 57 8.21 -22.38 5.87
CA PHE A 57 9.60 -22.36 5.38
C PHE A 57 10.34 -23.65 5.74
N ASN A 58 10.18 -24.14 6.98
CA ASN A 58 10.85 -25.36 7.44
C ASN A 58 10.26 -26.64 6.86
N GLU A 59 8.94 -26.71 6.68
CA GLU A 59 8.24 -27.91 6.23
C GLU A 59 8.10 -28.00 4.69
N ASN A 60 7.94 -26.87 4.00
CA ASN A 60 7.59 -26.80 2.57
C ASN A 60 8.39 -25.71 1.83
N GLN A 61 9.71 -25.67 2.05
CA GLN A 61 10.59 -24.63 1.50
C GLN A 61 10.44 -24.43 -0.02
N SER A 62 10.34 -25.52 -0.78
CA SER A 62 10.21 -25.46 -2.25
C SER A 62 8.88 -24.82 -2.69
N GLU A 63 7.78 -25.18 -2.04
CA GLU A 63 6.45 -24.61 -2.34
C GLU A 63 6.41 -23.12 -2.00
N LEU A 64 7.02 -22.72 -0.88
CA LEU A 64 7.16 -21.31 -0.53
C LEU A 64 7.99 -20.55 -1.56
N ASP A 65 9.09 -21.13 -2.05
CA ASP A 65 9.90 -20.50 -3.10
C ASP A 65 9.10 -20.31 -4.39
N GLU A 66 8.40 -21.35 -4.85
CA GLU A 66 7.54 -21.29 -6.04
C GLU A 66 6.42 -20.25 -5.89
N PHE A 67 5.76 -20.23 -4.73
CA PHE A 67 4.76 -19.23 -4.40
C PHE A 67 5.33 -17.81 -4.49
N LEU A 68 6.50 -17.57 -3.87
CA LEU A 68 7.15 -16.26 -3.89
C LEU A 68 7.52 -15.83 -5.32
N VAL A 69 8.01 -16.75 -6.16
CA VAL A 69 8.31 -16.47 -7.57
C VAL A 69 7.06 -16.02 -8.31
N ILE A 70 5.95 -16.74 -8.17
CA ILE A 70 4.67 -16.41 -8.83
C ILE A 70 4.12 -15.09 -8.29
N TRP A 71 4.04 -14.96 -6.98
CA TRP A 71 3.49 -13.79 -6.32
C TRP A 71 4.28 -12.53 -6.66
N THR A 72 5.61 -12.57 -6.61
CA THR A 72 6.48 -11.43 -6.94
C THR A 72 6.30 -11.00 -8.40
N LYS A 73 6.14 -11.93 -9.34
CA LYS A 73 5.84 -11.60 -10.75
C LYS A 73 4.50 -10.88 -10.91
N ILE A 74 3.45 -11.36 -10.24
CA ILE A 74 2.11 -10.74 -10.29
C ILE A 74 2.15 -9.36 -9.62
N TRP A 75 2.76 -9.27 -8.44
CA TRP A 75 2.92 -8.03 -7.68
C TRP A 75 3.70 -7.00 -8.50
N PHE A 76 4.82 -7.37 -9.11
CA PHE A 76 5.64 -6.43 -9.87
C PHE A 76 4.93 -5.93 -11.15
N ARG A 77 4.12 -6.78 -11.79
CA ARG A 77 3.25 -6.32 -12.89
C ARG A 77 2.25 -5.27 -12.41
N LYS A 78 1.66 -5.47 -11.23
CA LYS A 78 0.77 -4.47 -10.62
C LYS A 78 1.52 -3.21 -10.18
N TRP A 79 2.72 -3.34 -9.62
CA TRP A 79 3.59 -2.21 -9.29
C TRP A 79 3.83 -1.30 -10.50
N LYS A 80 4.22 -1.86 -11.64
CA LYS A 80 4.41 -1.09 -12.89
C LYS A 80 3.13 -0.45 -13.41
N GLU A 81 1.97 -1.05 -13.14
CA GLU A 81 0.68 -0.47 -13.49
C GLU A 81 0.31 0.70 -12.56
N ARG A 82 0.54 0.55 -11.25
CA ARG A 82 0.04 1.45 -10.21
C ARG A 82 0.99 2.60 -9.89
N VAL A 83 2.29 2.43 -10.03
CA VAL A 83 3.28 3.41 -9.60
C VAL A 83 3.82 4.20 -10.77
N LYS A 84 3.67 5.52 -10.72
CA LYS A 84 4.29 6.45 -11.68
C LYS A 84 5.26 7.39 -10.97
N LEU A 85 6.50 7.42 -11.44
CA LEU A 85 7.49 8.41 -11.02
C LEU A 85 7.16 9.75 -11.68
N LEU A 86 7.11 10.81 -10.87
CA LEU A 86 6.95 12.18 -11.34
C LEU A 86 8.33 12.83 -11.42
N ILE A 87 8.79 13.07 -12.64
CA ILE A 87 10.05 13.74 -12.94
C ILE A 87 9.75 15.18 -13.35
N GLY A 88 10.34 16.16 -12.66
CA GLY A 88 10.14 17.58 -12.96
C GLY A 88 8.71 18.05 -12.68
N ASN A 89 8.08 18.69 -13.67
CA ASN A 89 6.76 19.35 -13.55
C ASN A 89 5.62 18.58 -14.25
N GLU A 90 5.82 17.32 -14.66
CA GLU A 90 4.77 16.54 -15.32
C GLU A 90 3.50 16.44 -14.47
N ASN A 91 2.33 16.78 -15.05
CA ASN A 91 1.02 16.71 -14.41
C ASN A 91 0.91 17.43 -13.04
N SER A 92 1.80 18.40 -12.76
CA SER A 92 1.93 19.03 -11.44
C SER A 92 0.60 19.53 -10.90
N LYS A 93 -0.20 20.26 -11.70
CA LYS A 93 -1.45 20.89 -11.22
C LYS A 93 -2.48 19.91 -10.62
N ARG A 94 -2.65 18.72 -11.21
CA ARG A 94 -3.61 17.72 -10.69
C ARG A 94 -3.08 17.09 -9.41
N TRP A 95 -1.78 16.82 -9.37
CA TRP A 95 -1.13 16.22 -8.20
C TRP A 95 -0.97 17.20 -7.06
N ASP A 96 -0.66 18.46 -7.34
CA ASP A 96 -0.63 19.54 -6.36
C ASP A 96 -1.97 19.66 -5.64
N LYS A 97 -3.10 19.43 -6.34
CA LYS A 97 -4.42 19.37 -5.72
C LYS A 97 -4.57 18.16 -4.80
N VAL A 98 -4.22 16.96 -5.25
CA VAL A 98 -4.29 15.72 -4.45
C VAL A 98 -3.37 15.79 -3.24
N THR A 99 -2.08 16.13 -3.44
CA THR A 99 -1.10 16.36 -2.38
C THR A 99 -1.57 17.42 -1.40
N LYS A 100 -2.18 18.51 -1.87
CA LYS A 100 -2.79 19.49 -0.99
C LYS A 100 -3.92 18.87 -0.15
N VAL A 101 -4.81 18.07 -0.72
CA VAL A 101 -5.86 17.39 0.05
C VAL A 101 -5.25 16.46 1.11
N LEU A 102 -4.29 15.61 0.72
CA LEU A 102 -3.60 14.68 1.63
C LEU A 102 -2.89 15.42 2.78
N ASN A 103 -2.10 16.45 2.47
CA ASN A 103 -1.38 17.24 3.49
C ASN A 103 -2.33 17.94 4.46
N ASN A 104 -3.50 18.37 3.99
CA ASN A 104 -4.50 18.98 4.86
C ASN A 104 -5.26 17.96 5.71
N ALA A 105 -5.35 16.71 5.25
CA ALA A 105 -5.92 15.61 6.02
C ALA A 105 -4.95 15.07 7.07
N GLU A 106 -3.63 15.26 6.93
CA GLU A 106 -2.62 14.73 7.85
C GLU A 106 -2.87 15.04 9.34
N PRO A 107 -3.13 16.31 9.75
CA PRO A 107 -3.33 16.64 11.16
C PRO A 107 -4.61 16.03 11.74
N LEU A 108 -5.59 15.79 10.87
CA LEU A 108 -6.86 15.18 11.19
C LEU A 108 -6.71 13.66 11.29
N TRP A 109 -6.05 13.06 10.30
CA TRP A 109 -5.67 11.64 10.28
C TRP A 109 -4.89 11.22 11.52
N GLY A 110 -3.93 12.04 11.95
CA GLY A 110 -3.12 11.79 13.15
C GLY A 110 -3.91 11.73 14.46
N LYS A 111 -5.12 12.32 14.51
CA LYS A 111 -5.98 12.37 15.70
C LYS A 111 -6.99 11.22 15.79
N LEU A 112 -7.16 10.43 14.74
CA LEU A 112 -8.12 9.34 14.71
C LEU A 112 -7.59 8.12 15.49
N SER A 113 -8.27 7.76 16.57
CA SER A 113 -7.90 6.64 17.44
C SER A 113 -8.01 5.28 16.73
N ASN A 114 -9.00 5.12 15.85
CA ASN A 114 -9.29 3.89 15.10
C ASN A 114 -8.63 3.83 13.71
N ARG A 115 -7.60 4.64 13.47
CA ARG A 115 -6.93 4.75 12.15
C ARG A 115 -6.41 3.41 11.62
N GLN A 116 -5.84 2.60 12.51
CA GLN A 116 -5.22 1.33 12.16
C GLN A 116 -6.29 0.31 11.72
N GLU A 117 -7.38 0.22 12.46
CA GLU A 117 -8.52 -0.66 12.15
C GLU A 117 -9.15 -0.29 10.80
N MET A 118 -9.33 1.01 10.53
CA MET A 118 -9.83 1.48 9.24
C MET A 118 -8.87 1.13 8.09
N GLN A 119 -7.56 1.35 8.27
CA GLN A 119 -6.55 0.98 7.28
C GLN A 119 -6.54 -0.52 7.02
N GLU A 120 -6.66 -1.34 8.06
CA GLU A 120 -6.67 -2.79 7.95
C GLU A 120 -7.91 -3.27 7.20
N MET A 121 -9.09 -2.71 7.49
CA MET A 121 -10.34 -3.03 6.78
C MET A 121 -10.30 -2.66 5.30
N LEU A 122 -9.71 -1.51 4.97
CA LEU A 122 -9.52 -1.10 3.58
C LEU A 122 -8.48 -1.98 2.88
N THR A 123 -7.40 -2.33 3.56
CA THR A 123 -6.36 -3.24 3.04
C THR A 123 -6.96 -4.61 2.72
N PHE A 124 -7.76 -5.16 3.65
CA PHE A 124 -8.53 -6.38 3.42
C PHE A 124 -9.43 -6.24 2.19
N THR A 125 -10.16 -5.13 2.07
CA THR A 125 -11.08 -4.89 0.95
C THR A 125 -10.34 -4.81 -0.38
N LEU A 126 -9.21 -4.10 -0.45
CA LEU A 126 -8.36 -4.00 -1.65
C LEU A 126 -7.90 -5.40 -2.09
N ILE A 127 -7.36 -6.19 -1.16
CA ILE A 127 -6.83 -7.54 -1.46
C ILE A 127 -7.95 -8.49 -1.89
N LYS A 128 -9.10 -8.48 -1.21
CA LYS A 128 -10.27 -9.29 -1.61
C LYS A 128 -10.80 -8.94 -3.00
N ASN A 129 -10.52 -7.72 -3.50
CA ASN A 129 -10.90 -7.29 -4.85
C ASN A 129 -9.72 -7.36 -5.85
N GLY A 130 -8.61 -8.03 -5.49
CA GLY A 130 -7.50 -8.33 -6.39
C GLY A 130 -6.43 -7.23 -6.48
N GLU A 131 -6.50 -6.19 -5.65
CA GLU A 131 -5.41 -5.24 -5.52
C GLU A 131 -4.39 -5.74 -4.50
N ILE A 132 -3.19 -6.07 -4.98
CA ILE A 132 -2.11 -6.64 -4.17
C ILE A 132 -0.91 -5.70 -4.04
N CYS A 133 -0.93 -4.54 -4.70
CA CYS A 133 0.20 -3.62 -4.76
C CYS A 133 -0.12 -2.29 -4.07
N GLY A 134 0.79 -1.86 -3.20
CA GLY A 134 0.72 -0.62 -2.44
C GLY A 134 -0.54 -0.54 -1.57
N THR A 135 -1.01 -1.66 -1.02
CA THR A 135 -2.34 -1.73 -0.40
C THR A 135 -2.45 -0.82 0.82
N SER A 136 -1.40 -0.74 1.64
CA SER A 136 -1.34 0.19 2.77
C SER A 136 -1.32 1.65 2.32
N ILE A 137 -0.60 1.97 1.24
CA ILE A 137 -0.52 3.33 0.68
C ILE A 137 -1.89 3.75 0.14
N LEU A 138 -2.55 2.87 -0.61
CA LEU A 138 -3.87 3.12 -1.17
C LEU A 138 -4.93 3.25 -0.08
N ALA A 139 -4.92 2.37 0.92
CA ALA A 139 -5.83 2.45 2.06
C ALA A 139 -5.71 3.79 2.80
N GLU A 140 -4.49 4.20 3.13
CA GLU A 140 -4.23 5.48 3.80
C GLU A 140 -4.67 6.67 2.95
N ASN A 141 -4.29 6.68 1.66
CA ASN A 141 -4.64 7.76 0.75
C ASN A 141 -6.14 7.89 0.56
N LEU A 142 -6.88 6.78 0.43
CA LEU A 142 -8.34 6.80 0.32
C LEU A 142 -8.99 7.42 1.56
N LEU A 143 -8.54 7.04 2.76
CA LEU A 143 -9.05 7.62 4.02
C LEU A 143 -8.72 9.11 4.12
N LYS A 144 -7.47 9.49 3.84
CA LYS A 144 -7.04 10.90 3.85
C LYS A 144 -7.81 11.75 2.83
N MET A 145 -8.12 11.20 1.66
CA MET A 145 -8.95 11.89 0.66
C MET A 145 -10.38 12.14 1.18
N GLU A 146 -11.03 11.15 1.77
CA GLU A 146 -12.37 11.32 2.37
C GLU A 146 -12.37 12.36 3.50
N ILE A 147 -11.34 12.36 4.34
CA ILE A 147 -11.17 13.32 5.44
C ILE A 147 -10.95 14.74 4.91
N GLY A 148 -10.00 14.89 3.97
CA GLY A 148 -9.57 16.19 3.45
C GLY A 148 -10.64 16.89 2.60
N GLU A 149 -11.57 16.14 2.00
CA GLU A 149 -12.70 16.66 1.24
C GLU A 149 -13.85 17.20 2.13
N LYS A 150 -14.02 16.67 3.36
CA LYS A 150 -15.20 16.93 4.22
C LYS A 150 -14.94 17.82 5.44
N ARG A 151 -14.12 18.87 5.30
CA ARG A 151 -13.65 19.78 6.38
C ARG A 151 -14.69 20.43 7.31
N LYS A 152 -15.99 20.23 7.11
CA LYS A 152 -17.05 21.02 7.76
C LYS A 152 -17.79 20.33 8.90
N GLU A 153 -17.58 19.03 9.12
CA GLU A 153 -18.28 18.30 10.18
C GLU A 153 -17.44 18.22 11.47
N PRO A 154 -18.07 18.28 12.66
CA PRO A 154 -17.36 18.15 13.92
C PRO A 154 -16.61 16.81 13.95
N PHE A 155 -15.29 16.91 14.02
CA PHE A 155 -14.30 15.87 13.75
C PHE A 155 -14.26 14.72 14.78
N ASN A 156 -15.25 14.59 15.66
CA ASN A 156 -15.16 13.76 16.86
C ASN A 156 -16.39 12.87 17.10
N THR A 157 -17.17 12.58 16.07
CA THR A 157 -18.28 11.62 16.19
C THR A 157 -17.88 10.27 15.59
N GLN A 158 -18.27 9.19 16.26
CA GLN A 158 -18.16 7.83 15.73
C GLN A 158 -18.85 7.71 14.35
N GLU A 159 -19.93 8.46 14.16
CA GLU A 159 -20.65 8.58 12.89
C GLU A 159 -19.77 9.11 11.76
N TYR A 160 -18.96 10.15 12.01
CA TYR A 160 -18.03 10.68 11.01
C TYR A 160 -17.01 9.63 10.57
N ALA A 161 -16.41 8.91 11.54
CA ALA A 161 -15.44 7.85 11.24
C ALA A 161 -16.07 6.70 10.42
N ILE A 162 -17.29 6.29 10.77
CA ILE A 162 -18.06 5.28 10.02
C ILE A 162 -18.34 5.77 8.60
N ASN A 163 -18.74 7.03 8.44
CA ASN A 163 -19.02 7.62 7.12
C ASN A 163 -17.75 7.71 6.25
N VAL A 164 -16.61 8.09 6.83
CA VAL A 164 -15.32 8.08 6.14
C VAL A 164 -14.96 6.67 5.70
N ALA A 165 -15.03 5.69 6.61
CA ALA A 165 -14.71 4.30 6.30
C ALA A 165 -15.62 3.74 5.19
N ASN A 166 -16.94 3.90 5.30
CA ASN A 166 -17.91 3.40 4.32
C ASN A 166 -17.68 3.97 2.91
N ASN A 167 -17.40 5.28 2.80
CA ASN A 167 -17.10 5.90 1.52
C ASN A 167 -15.77 5.41 0.95
N ALA A 168 -14.74 5.29 1.80
CA ALA A 168 -13.44 4.79 1.38
C ALA A 168 -13.48 3.32 0.97
N LEU A 169 -14.27 2.47 1.64
CA LEU A 169 -14.50 1.07 1.24
C LEU A 169 -15.18 0.95 -0.12
N ARG A 170 -16.15 1.81 -0.43
CA ARG A 170 -16.77 1.86 -1.76
C ARG A 170 -15.73 2.21 -2.82
N LYS A 171 -14.95 3.27 -2.60
CA LYS A 171 -13.88 3.68 -3.51
C LYS A 171 -12.79 2.61 -3.66
N ALA A 172 -12.45 1.87 -2.59
CA ALA A 172 -11.47 0.80 -2.63
C ALA A 172 -11.87 -0.33 -3.60
N ARG A 173 -13.15 -0.73 -3.60
CA ARG A 173 -13.69 -1.74 -4.53
C ARG A 173 -13.60 -1.27 -5.98
N GLU A 174 -14.03 -0.03 -6.25
CA GLU A 174 -13.96 0.57 -7.59
C GLU A 174 -12.51 0.67 -8.09
N LEU A 175 -11.62 1.12 -7.20
CA LEU A 175 -10.21 1.35 -7.50
C LEU A 175 -9.47 0.04 -7.81
N ALA A 176 -9.76 -1.06 -7.10
CA ALA A 176 -9.15 -2.35 -7.36
C ALA A 176 -9.37 -2.84 -8.81
N HIS A 177 -10.51 -2.49 -9.41
CA HIS A 177 -10.83 -2.81 -10.82
C HIS A 177 -10.36 -1.77 -11.84
N SER A 178 -9.95 -0.57 -11.38
CA SER A 178 -9.43 0.47 -12.26
C SER A 178 -8.08 0.06 -12.87
N LYS A 179 -7.73 0.64 -14.03
CA LYS A 179 -6.40 0.48 -14.65
C LYS A 179 -5.55 1.73 -14.54
N GLY A 180 -4.24 1.53 -14.43
CA GLY A 180 -3.25 2.61 -14.50
C GLY A 180 -2.82 3.17 -13.14
N PRO A 181 -2.06 4.29 -13.16
CA PRO A 181 -1.32 4.71 -11.99
C PRO A 181 -2.19 5.35 -10.91
N LEU A 182 -2.03 4.87 -9.68
CA LEU A 182 -2.73 5.30 -8.47
C LEU A 182 -1.78 5.83 -7.39
N ILE A 183 -0.50 5.49 -7.50
CA ILE A 183 0.56 5.93 -6.59
C ILE A 183 1.55 6.74 -7.41
N TYR A 184 1.81 7.96 -6.95
CA TYR A 184 2.71 8.88 -7.63
C TYR A 184 3.86 9.19 -6.69
N VAL A 185 5.08 8.94 -7.15
CA VAL A 185 6.29 9.18 -6.36
C VAL A 185 7.02 10.35 -7.00
N LYS A 186 7.12 11.46 -6.27
CA LYS A 186 7.88 12.61 -6.71
C LYS A 186 9.36 12.38 -6.43
N ILE A 187 10.18 12.48 -7.47
CA ILE A 187 11.64 12.44 -7.32
C ILE A 187 12.12 13.88 -7.14
N ASP A 188 12.71 14.20 -5.99
CA ASP A 188 13.34 15.49 -5.78
C ASP A 188 14.63 15.59 -6.61
N LYS A 189 14.90 16.79 -7.16
CA LYS A 189 16.00 17.05 -8.10
C LYS A 189 17.39 16.65 -7.59
N GLY A 190 17.57 16.45 -6.28
CA GLY A 190 18.81 15.96 -5.66
C GLY A 190 19.12 14.49 -5.98
N TYR A 191 18.16 13.71 -6.48
CA TYR A 191 18.32 12.27 -6.76
C TYR A 191 19.38 11.98 -7.85
N TYR A 192 19.58 12.90 -8.80
CA TYR A 192 20.62 12.78 -9.84
C TYR A 192 21.91 13.55 -9.52
N GLN A 193 22.04 14.18 -8.35
CA GLN A 193 23.24 14.95 -8.01
C GLN A 193 24.41 14.08 -7.52
N TYR A 194 24.18 12.78 -7.24
CA TYR A 194 25.20 11.84 -6.76
C TYR A 194 25.75 10.89 -7.84
N SER A 195 25.42 11.12 -9.12
CA SER A 195 25.93 10.33 -10.26
C SER A 195 26.97 11.11 -11.08
N LYS A 196 27.99 11.67 -10.42
CA LYS A 196 29.20 12.19 -11.05
C LYS A 196 30.45 11.71 -10.33
#